data_AF-A2FJE2-F1
#
_entry.id   AF-A2FJE2-F1
#
_cell.length_a   1.000
_cell.length_b   1.000
_cell.length_c   1.000
_cell.angle_alpha   90.00
_cell.angle_beta   90.00
_cell.angle_gamma   90.00
#
_symmetry.space_group_name_H-M   'P 1'
#
loop_
_entity.id
_entity.type
_entity.pdbx_description
1 polymer ?
#
loop_
_entity_poly.entity_id
_entity_poly.type
_entity_poly.pdbx_seq_one_letter_code
_entity_poly.pdbx_strand_id
1 'polypeptide(L)'
;MSLKRGAGEGQSVQQLVNNFENRLNSVKKELPNISNPSKRMTIKKHFKDMNNYQLQIAPLIANAPQDLQDKYERLSGDYEDIKNDTERQIEMLEKQEAQQKQQASQSSNAGGALSQSLIQDESVAMENFNRDTQNIVEDMKAIDEATSILQTKIEEQHEVVVRVDNTIDDSHEQMVQGNQSLNKAQEHQKASNRCLWYILAGVIVFIIVIVIIVLATVLPKKNKSK
;
A
#
# COMPACT_ATOMS: atom_id res chain seq x y z
N MET A 1 -4.72 15.74 -34.20
CA MET A 1 -5.91 16.23 -33.46
C MET A 1 -5.64 16.05 -31.98
N SER A 2 -5.33 17.14 -31.30
CA SER A 2 -5.07 17.17 -29.86
C SER A 2 -6.39 17.44 -29.14
N LEU A 3 -6.93 16.46 -28.43
CA LEU A 3 -8.13 16.66 -27.61
C LEU A 3 -7.72 17.21 -26.25
N LYS A 4 -7.75 18.55 -26.18
CA LYS A 4 -7.87 19.32 -24.95
C LYS A 4 -9.30 19.12 -24.41
N ARG A 5 -9.45 18.41 -23.29
CA ARG A 5 -10.65 18.44 -22.44
C ARG A 5 -10.19 18.68 -21.00
N GLY A 6 -10.27 19.94 -20.57
CA GLY A 6 -10.31 20.28 -19.16
C GLY A 6 -11.76 20.31 -18.70
N ALA A 7 -12.07 19.55 -17.65
CA ALA A 7 -13.19 19.75 -16.72
C ALA A 7 -13.12 18.65 -15.65
N GLY A 8 -12.55 18.96 -14.48
CA GLY A 8 -12.55 18.10 -13.30
C GLY A 8 -11.30 17.23 -13.12
N GLU A 9 -10.10 17.82 -13.07
CA GLU A 9 -8.95 17.09 -12.51
C GLU A 9 -9.19 16.95 -11.00
N GLY A 10 -9.79 15.84 -10.59
CA GLY A 10 -9.72 15.40 -9.20
C GLY A 10 -8.27 15.43 -8.75
N GLN A 11 -8.01 15.89 -7.52
CA GLN A 11 -6.64 15.91 -6.98
C GLN A 11 -6.03 14.53 -7.17
N SER A 12 -4.84 14.48 -7.78
CA SER A 12 -4.13 13.21 -7.95
C SER A 12 -3.86 12.59 -6.58
N VAL A 13 -3.85 11.25 -6.50
CA VAL A 13 -3.53 10.54 -5.25
C VAL A 13 -2.18 10.99 -4.68
N GLN A 14 -1.21 11.30 -5.53
CA GLN A 14 0.07 11.88 -5.13
C GLN A 14 -0.08 13.23 -4.42
N GLN A 15 -0.91 14.13 -4.96
CA GLN A 15 -1.19 15.43 -4.33
C GLN A 15 -1.92 15.26 -3.00
N LEU A 16 -2.86 14.32 -2.91
CA LEU A 16 -3.57 14.01 -1.68
C LEU A 16 -2.62 13.50 -0.59
N VAL A 17 -1.74 12.54 -0.92
CA VAL A 17 -0.72 12.01 0.01
C VAL A 17 0.26 13.10 0.45
N ASN A 18 0.70 13.97 -0.47
CA ASN A 18 1.58 15.09 -0.11
C ASN A 18 0.86 16.13 0.77
N ASN A 19 -0.43 16.38 0.55
CA ASN A 19 -1.22 17.27 1.41
C ASN A 19 -1.42 16.66 2.80
N PHE A 20 -1.67 15.36 2.88
CA PHE A 20 -1.72 14.61 4.13
C PHE A 20 -0.41 14.75 4.91
N GLU A 21 0.73 14.50 4.26
CA GLU A 21 2.07 14.68 4.84
C GLU A 21 2.30 16.12 5.35
N ASN A 22 1.95 17.12 4.54
CA ASN A 22 2.09 18.53 4.93
C ASN A 22 1.25 18.87 6.18
N ARG A 23 0.04 18.30 6.27
CA ARG A 23 -0.85 18.49 7.42
C ARG A 23 -0.29 17.80 8.66
N LEU A 24 0.23 16.58 8.53
CA LEU A 24 0.90 15.85 9.60
C LEU A 24 2.13 16.60 10.11
N ASN A 25 2.95 17.14 9.20
CA ASN A 25 4.11 17.97 9.57
C ASN A 25 3.70 19.26 10.27
N SER A 26 2.52 19.81 9.96
CA SER A 26 1.98 20.97 10.67
C SER A 26 1.58 20.61 12.10
N VAL A 27 0.93 19.45 12.30
CA VAL A 27 0.66 18.92 13.65
C VAL A 27 1.95 18.77 14.43
N LYS A 28 2.96 18.09 13.86
CA LYS A 28 4.26 17.88 14.52
C LYS A 28 4.91 19.19 15.00
N LYS A 29 4.73 20.30 14.25
CA LYS A 29 5.22 21.64 14.64
C LYS A 29 4.41 22.28 15.76
N GLU A 30 3.12 21.98 15.86
CA GLU A 30 2.23 22.56 16.87
C GLU A 30 2.20 21.76 18.19
N LEU A 31 2.53 20.46 18.17
CA LEU A 31 2.57 19.58 19.34
C LEU A 31 3.34 20.16 20.55
N PRO A 32 4.52 20.79 20.39
CA PRO A 32 5.24 21.38 21.54
C PRO A 32 4.44 22.46 22.29
N ASN A 33 3.42 23.03 21.65
CA ASN A 33 2.58 24.09 22.20
C ASN A 33 1.17 23.61 22.56
N ILE A 34 0.97 22.30 22.77
CA ILE A 34 -0.33 21.69 23.09
C ILE A 34 -0.96 22.21 24.39
N SER A 35 -0.17 22.79 25.29
CA SER A 35 -0.68 23.46 26.50
C SER A 35 -1.53 24.69 26.18
N ASN A 36 -1.36 25.30 25.01
CA ASN A 36 -2.13 26.47 24.59
C ASN A 36 -3.48 26.05 23.97
N PRO A 37 -4.64 26.53 24.49
CA PRO A 37 -5.96 26.17 23.97
C PRO A 37 -6.16 26.43 22.47
N SER A 38 -5.71 27.58 21.96
CA SER A 38 -5.83 27.92 20.54
C SER A 38 -5.02 26.97 19.65
N LYS A 39 -3.89 26.47 20.15
CA LYS A 39 -3.08 25.46 19.45
C LYS A 39 -3.75 24.09 19.46
N ARG A 40 -4.37 23.67 20.57
CA ARG A 40 -5.18 22.44 20.60
C ARG A 40 -6.29 22.44 19.55
N MET A 41 -6.97 23.57 19.37
CA MET A 41 -8.01 23.68 18.34
C MET A 41 -7.44 23.61 16.93
N THR A 42 -6.30 24.24 16.70
CA THR A 42 -5.62 24.17 15.40
C THR A 42 -5.22 22.72 15.10
N ILE A 43 -4.68 21.99 16.08
CA ILE A 43 -4.37 20.56 15.99
C ILE A 43 -5.63 19.72 15.72
N LYS A 44 -6.74 19.92 16.44
CA LYS A 44 -8.01 19.22 16.17
C LYS A 44 -8.51 19.48 14.74
N LYS A 45 -8.35 20.71 14.23
CA LYS A 45 -8.66 21.03 12.83
C LYS A 45 -7.73 20.30 11.85
N HIS A 46 -6.43 20.22 12.17
CA HIS A 46 -5.48 19.43 11.38
C HIS A 46 -5.88 17.95 11.31
N PHE A 47 -6.31 17.34 12.42
CA PHE A 47 -6.81 15.96 12.46
C PHE A 47 -8.06 15.77 11.62
N LYS A 48 -9.05 16.66 11.72
CA LYS A 48 -10.22 16.63 10.85
C LYS A 48 -9.86 16.66 9.36
N ASP A 49 -8.94 17.54 8.97
CA ASP A 49 -8.49 17.64 7.57
C ASP A 49 -7.75 16.37 7.11
N MET A 50 -6.93 15.77 7.98
CA MET A 50 -6.23 14.51 7.70
C MET A 50 -7.18 13.33 7.54
N ASN A 51 -8.19 13.20 8.40
CA ASN A 51 -9.22 12.18 8.23
C ASN A 51 -9.95 12.35 6.87
N ASN A 52 -10.26 13.59 6.47
CA ASN A 52 -10.84 13.87 5.16
C ASN A 52 -9.91 13.49 4.00
N TYR A 53 -8.59 13.62 4.16
CA TYR A 53 -7.63 13.14 3.18
C TYR A 53 -7.57 11.62 3.14
N GLN A 54 -7.59 10.92 4.29
CA GLN A 54 -7.65 9.45 4.31
C GLN A 54 -8.89 8.92 3.57
N LEU A 55 -10.07 9.54 3.77
CA LEU A 55 -11.29 9.20 3.02
C LEU A 55 -11.13 9.33 1.50
N GLN A 56 -10.37 10.34 1.04
CA GLN A 56 -10.14 10.59 -0.39
C GLN A 56 -9.02 9.72 -0.96
N ILE A 57 -8.00 9.41 -0.17
CA ILE A 57 -6.85 8.59 -0.56
C ILE A 57 -7.25 7.12 -0.62
N ALA A 58 -8.05 6.66 0.36
CA ALA A 58 -8.46 5.26 0.50
C ALA A 58 -8.92 4.58 -0.79
N PRO A 59 -9.88 5.13 -1.58
CA PRO A 59 -10.32 4.48 -2.82
C PRO A 59 -9.31 4.55 -3.96
N LEU A 60 -8.29 5.40 -3.87
CA LEU A 60 -7.33 5.67 -4.95
C LEU A 60 -5.99 4.98 -4.73
N ILE A 61 -5.59 4.75 -3.48
CA ILE A 61 -4.25 4.28 -3.11
C ILE A 61 -3.98 2.85 -3.57
N ALA A 62 -4.99 1.99 -3.63
CA ALA A 62 -4.85 0.60 -4.08
C ALA A 62 -4.36 0.46 -5.53
N ASN A 63 -4.59 1.49 -6.37
CA ASN A 63 -4.14 1.52 -7.76
C ASN A 63 -2.91 2.43 -7.97
N ALA A 64 -2.34 2.96 -6.88
CA ALA A 64 -1.18 3.83 -6.94
C ALA A 64 0.13 3.02 -7.09
N PRO A 65 1.21 3.65 -7.57
CA PRO A 65 2.55 3.06 -7.53
C PRO A 65 2.94 2.57 -6.12
N GLN A 66 3.67 1.45 -6.03
CA GLN A 66 4.04 0.81 -4.75
C GLN A 66 4.77 1.76 -3.80
N ASP A 67 5.69 2.59 -4.31
CA ASP A 67 6.42 3.58 -3.52
C ASP A 67 5.48 4.62 -2.86
N LEU A 68 4.37 4.95 -3.53
CA LEU A 68 3.35 5.83 -2.98
C LEU A 68 2.46 5.13 -1.95
N GLN A 69 2.16 3.84 -2.15
CA GLN A 69 1.46 3.01 -1.16
C GLN A 69 2.28 2.92 0.13
N ASP A 70 3.55 2.52 0.04
CA ASP A 70 4.48 2.41 1.18
C ASP A 70 4.67 3.74 1.90
N LYS A 71 4.66 4.85 1.15
CA LYS A 71 4.72 6.19 1.73
C LYS A 71 3.45 6.50 2.51
N TYR A 72 2.27 6.23 1.94
CA TYR A 72 1.00 6.48 2.61
C TYR A 72 0.82 5.62 3.86
N GLU A 73 1.19 4.33 3.82
CA GLU A 73 1.11 3.44 4.97
C GLU A 73 1.93 3.94 6.15
N ARG A 74 3.20 4.32 5.90
CA ARG A 74 4.07 4.92 6.93
C ARG A 74 3.47 6.21 7.50
N LEU A 75 2.97 7.09 6.64
CA LEU A 75 2.35 8.34 7.06
C LEU A 75 1.07 8.11 7.87
N SER A 76 0.27 7.12 7.49
CA SER A 76 -0.98 6.77 8.18
C SER A 76 -0.69 6.17 9.55
N GLY A 77 0.33 5.32 9.67
CA GLY A 77 0.78 4.80 10.97
C GLY A 77 1.28 5.90 11.90
N ASP A 78 2.19 6.76 11.41
CA ASP A 78 2.66 7.95 12.13
C ASP A 78 1.50 8.83 12.60
N TYR A 79 0.49 9.00 11.75
CA TYR A 79 -0.68 9.79 12.05
C TYR A 79 -1.51 9.21 13.18
N GLU A 80 -1.84 7.91 13.13
CA GLU A 80 -2.63 7.24 14.18
C GLU A 80 -1.93 7.32 15.54
N ASP A 81 -0.62 7.06 15.58
CA ASP A 81 0.16 7.18 16.82
C ASP A 81 0.10 8.59 17.39
N ILE A 82 0.36 9.61 16.55
CA ILE A 82 0.32 11.01 16.96
C ILE A 82 -1.09 11.42 17.39
N LYS A 83 -2.12 11.04 16.66
CA LYS A 83 -3.52 11.38 16.97
C LYS A 83 -3.89 10.83 18.34
N ASN A 84 -3.66 9.54 18.58
CA ASN A 84 -4.00 8.88 19.84
C ASN A 84 -3.27 9.50 21.05
N ASP A 85 -1.97 9.76 20.92
CA ASP A 85 -1.18 10.37 21.99
C ASP A 85 -1.59 11.83 22.26
N THR A 86 -1.94 12.56 21.20
CA THR A 86 -2.38 13.95 21.30
C THR A 86 -3.76 14.05 21.92
N GLU A 87 -4.71 13.24 21.49
CA GLU A 87 -6.08 13.25 22.04
C GLU A 87 -6.07 12.95 23.54
N ARG A 88 -5.28 11.97 23.98
CA ARG A 88 -5.07 11.69 25.41
C ARG A 88 -4.50 12.88 26.17
N GLN A 89 -3.51 13.57 25.61
CA GLN A 89 -2.92 14.77 26.24
C GLN A 89 -3.92 15.92 26.32
N ILE A 90 -4.68 16.15 25.25
CA ILE A 90 -5.74 17.17 25.22
C ILE A 90 -6.78 16.89 26.30
N GLU A 91 -7.25 15.64 26.41
CA GLU A 91 -8.24 15.25 27.42
C GLU A 91 -7.72 15.48 28.85
N MET A 92 -6.45 15.16 29.12
CA MET A 92 -5.83 15.42 30.42
C MET A 92 -5.75 16.91 30.75
N LEU A 93 -5.33 17.74 29.78
CA LEU A 93 -5.25 19.20 29.95
C LEU A 93 -6.63 19.83 30.18
N GLU A 94 -7.63 19.42 29.38
CA GLU A 94 -9.01 19.90 29.53
C GLU A 94 -9.60 19.51 30.90
N LYS A 95 -9.32 18.31 31.41
CA LYS A 95 -9.72 17.89 32.77
C LYS A 95 -9.03 18.73 33.86
N GLN A 96 -7.75 19.03 33.72
CA GLN A 96 -7.01 19.88 34.68
C GLN A 96 -7.56 21.31 34.70
N GLU A 97 -7.83 21.90 33.52
CA GLU A 97 -8.42 23.23 33.40
C GLU A 97 -9.83 23.28 34.02
N ALA A 98 -10.64 22.25 33.84
CA ALA A 98 -11.98 22.15 34.44
C ALA A 98 -11.92 22.09 35.98
N GLN A 99 -10.98 21.32 36.55
CA GLN A 99 -10.78 21.22 38.00
C GLN A 99 -10.31 22.55 38.61
N GLN A 100 -9.41 23.27 37.94
CA GLN A 100 -8.96 24.60 38.39
C GLN A 100 -10.10 25.63 38.39
N LYS A 101 -10.95 25.63 37.35
CA LYS A 101 -12.12 26.53 37.29
C LYS A 101 -13.11 26.27 38.43
N GLN A 102 -13.32 25.01 38.82
CA GLN A 102 -14.19 24.65 39.95
C GLN A 102 -13.62 25.09 41.31
N GLN A 103 -12.31 25.00 41.51
CA GLN A 103 -11.66 25.50 42.72
C GLN A 103 -11.66 27.03 42.81
N ALA A 104 -11.44 27.73 41.69
CA ALA A 104 -11.47 29.19 41.64
C ALA A 104 -12.86 29.78 41.94
N SER A 105 -13.93 29.11 41.50
CA SER A 105 -15.32 29.55 41.74
C SER A 105 -15.83 29.28 43.16
N GLN A 106 -15.15 28.44 43.95
CA GLN A 106 -15.40 28.33 45.40
C GLN A 106 -14.69 29.42 46.22
N SER A 107 -13.63 30.04 45.69
CA SER A 107 -12.83 31.04 46.41
C SER A 107 -13.18 32.50 46.08
N SER A 108 -14.08 32.75 45.12
CA SER A 108 -14.41 34.09 44.60
C SER A 108 -15.56 34.83 45.32
N ASN A 109 -15.89 34.45 46.57
CA ASN A 109 -16.95 35.12 47.35
C ASN A 109 -16.48 36.42 48.05
N ALA A 110 -15.28 36.92 47.75
CA ALA A 110 -14.72 38.13 48.39
C ALA A 110 -14.03 39.06 47.37
N GLY A 111 -14.82 39.97 46.79
CA GLY A 111 -14.35 41.27 46.28
C GLY A 111 -13.70 41.31 44.89
N GLY A 112 -14.40 41.88 43.89
CA GLY A 112 -13.75 42.30 42.64
C GLY A 112 -14.67 42.56 41.45
N ALA A 113 -15.57 43.56 41.52
CA ALA A 113 -16.47 43.92 40.42
C ALA A 113 -15.76 44.47 39.16
N LEU A 114 -14.48 44.84 39.24
CA LEU A 114 -13.71 45.35 38.10
C LEU A 114 -13.06 44.24 37.25
N SER A 115 -12.79 43.07 37.83
CA SER A 115 -12.24 41.91 37.10
C SER A 115 -13.29 41.18 36.27
N GLN A 116 -14.58 41.41 36.55
CA GLN A 116 -15.68 40.67 35.96
C GLN A 116 -15.90 40.98 34.46
N SER A 117 -15.64 42.22 34.01
CA SER A 117 -15.81 42.60 32.59
C SER A 117 -14.76 41.98 31.66
N LEU A 118 -13.50 41.82 32.10
CA LEU A 118 -12.45 41.16 31.31
C LEU A 118 -12.63 39.65 31.28
N ILE A 119 -13.07 39.06 32.40
CA ILE A 119 -13.40 37.63 32.49
C ILE A 119 -14.61 37.31 31.61
N GLN A 120 -15.56 38.23 31.46
CA GLN A 120 -16.77 38.01 30.68
C GLN A 120 -16.50 37.97 29.18
N ASP A 121 -15.67 38.87 28.64
CA ASP A 121 -15.24 38.83 27.22
C ASP A 121 -14.39 37.57 26.92
N GLU A 122 -13.49 37.19 27.82
CA GLU A 122 -12.72 35.95 27.70
C GLU A 122 -13.63 34.72 27.81
N SER A 123 -14.67 34.76 28.65
CA SER A 123 -15.64 33.66 28.77
C SER A 123 -16.51 33.48 27.54
N VAL A 124 -16.93 34.56 26.87
CA VAL A 124 -17.73 34.50 25.64
C VAL A 124 -16.88 33.99 24.48
N ALA A 125 -15.62 34.41 24.39
CA ALA A 125 -14.67 33.84 23.44
C ALA A 125 -14.43 32.35 23.72
N MET A 126 -14.31 31.97 25.00
CA MET A 126 -14.13 30.58 25.42
C MET A 126 -15.38 29.71 25.17
N GLU A 127 -16.58 30.27 25.28
CA GLU A 127 -17.85 29.56 25.06
C GLU A 127 -18.09 29.29 23.57
N ASN A 128 -17.87 30.29 22.71
CA ASN A 128 -17.86 30.10 21.26
C ASN A 128 -16.77 29.10 20.84
N PHE A 129 -15.59 29.20 21.46
CA PHE A 129 -14.48 28.26 21.27
C PHE A 129 -14.85 26.82 21.67
N ASN A 130 -15.58 26.64 22.77
CA ASN A 130 -16.01 25.32 23.24
C ASN A 130 -17.06 24.72 22.30
N ARG A 131 -17.98 25.54 21.79
CA ARG A 131 -19.00 25.11 20.82
C ARG A 131 -18.39 24.68 19.49
N ASP A 132 -17.46 25.46 18.96
CA ASP A 132 -16.78 25.12 17.71
C ASP A 132 -15.90 23.87 17.87
N THR A 133 -15.29 23.69 19.04
CA THR A 133 -14.53 22.49 19.37
C THR A 133 -15.44 21.26 19.46
N GLN A 134 -16.62 21.36 20.09
CA GLN A 134 -17.58 20.25 20.15
C GLN A 134 -18.04 19.80 18.77
N ASN A 135 -18.38 20.75 17.90
CA ASN A 135 -18.79 20.44 16.52
C ASN A 135 -17.66 19.72 15.76
N ILE A 136 -16.40 20.15 15.93
CA ILE A 136 -15.25 19.49 15.31
C ILE A 136 -15.07 18.06 15.84
N VAL A 137 -15.25 17.84 17.15
CA VAL A 137 -15.10 16.53 17.77
C VAL A 137 -16.21 15.57 17.32
N GLU A 138 -17.45 16.04 17.21
CA GLU A 138 -18.57 15.24 16.70
C GLU A 138 -18.36 14.85 15.22
N ASP A 139 -17.98 15.82 14.39
CA ASP A 139 -17.61 15.56 12.99
C ASP A 139 -16.44 14.57 12.90
N MET A 140 -15.41 14.73 13.75
CA MET A 140 -14.28 13.83 13.78
C MET A 140 -14.70 12.41 14.09
N LYS A 141 -15.56 12.18 15.09
CA LYS A 141 -16.02 10.82 15.44
C LYS A 141 -16.73 10.13 14.28
N ALA A 142 -17.60 10.83 13.56
CA ALA A 142 -18.30 10.29 12.40
C ALA A 142 -17.33 9.96 11.25
N ILE A 143 -16.34 10.82 11.02
CA ILE A 143 -15.31 10.61 9.99
C ILE A 143 -14.35 9.48 10.40
N ASP A 144 -14.05 9.35 11.69
CA ASP A 144 -13.14 8.34 12.23
C ASP A 144 -13.67 6.92 11.99
N GLU A 145 -14.96 6.71 12.25
CA GLU A 145 -15.64 5.44 11.97
C GLU A 145 -15.55 5.08 10.48
N ALA A 146 -15.82 6.04 9.59
CA ALA A 146 -15.71 5.84 8.15
C ALA A 146 -14.26 5.55 7.72
N THR A 147 -13.29 6.21 8.34
CA THR A 147 -11.87 6.06 8.04
C THR A 147 -11.33 4.71 8.50
N SER A 148 -11.71 4.24 9.69
CA SER A 148 -11.31 2.94 10.23
C SER A 148 -11.80 1.77 9.34
N ILE A 149 -13.03 1.85 8.85
CA ILE A 149 -13.59 0.86 7.91
C ILE A 149 -12.81 0.86 6.60
N LEU A 150 -12.45 2.04 6.08
CA LEU A 150 -11.70 2.16 4.84
C LEU A 150 -10.26 1.67 5.00
N GLN A 151 -9.61 1.95 6.13
CA GLN A 151 -8.25 1.49 6.41
C GLN A 151 -8.17 -0.04 6.42
N THR A 152 -9.12 -0.70 7.10
CA THR A 152 -9.23 -2.17 7.10
C THR A 152 -9.37 -2.72 5.68
N LYS A 153 -10.16 -2.07 4.82
CA LYS A 153 -10.33 -2.47 3.41
C LYS A 153 -9.09 -2.22 2.55
N ILE A 154 -8.29 -1.20 2.85
CA ILE A 154 -7.03 -0.95 2.15
C ILE A 154 -6.04 -2.06 2.47
N GLU A 155 -5.93 -2.47 3.74
CA GLU A 155 -5.06 -3.58 4.16
C GLU A 155 -5.44 -4.89 3.45
N GLU A 156 -6.74 -5.19 3.37
CA GLU A 156 -7.24 -6.35 2.61
C GLU A 156 -6.88 -6.27 1.11
N GLN A 157 -6.97 -5.09 0.49
CA GLN A 157 -6.61 -4.90 -0.92
C GLN A 157 -5.09 -4.98 -1.15
N HIS A 158 -4.28 -4.49 -0.21
CA HIS A 158 -2.82 -4.55 -0.31
C HIS A 158 -2.31 -5.99 -0.23
N GLU A 159 -2.86 -6.84 0.65
CA GLU A 159 -2.50 -8.27 0.69
C GLU A 159 -2.74 -8.96 -0.67
N VAL A 160 -3.82 -8.59 -1.37
CA VAL A 160 -4.12 -9.11 -2.71
C VAL A 160 -3.13 -8.60 -3.76
N VAL A 161 -2.77 -7.32 -3.74
CA VAL A 161 -1.79 -6.74 -4.69
C VAL A 161 -0.40 -7.36 -4.52
N VAL A 162 0.08 -7.52 -3.27
CA VAL A 162 1.37 -8.16 -2.99
C VAL A 162 1.41 -9.61 -3.50
N ARG A 163 0.29 -10.35 -3.41
CA ARG A 163 0.21 -11.70 -4.00
C ARG A 163 0.24 -11.67 -5.53
N VAL A 164 -0.33 -10.66 -6.18
CA VAL A 164 -0.32 -10.52 -7.64
C VAL A 164 1.09 -10.25 -8.15
N ASP A 165 1.84 -9.34 -7.53
CA ASP A 165 3.23 -9.06 -7.93
C ASP A 165 4.12 -10.30 -7.74
N ASN A 166 3.99 -11.00 -6.61
CA ASN A 166 4.66 -12.29 -6.40
C ASN A 166 4.25 -13.33 -7.46
N THR A 167 2.97 -13.38 -7.83
CA THR A 167 2.48 -14.29 -8.87
C THR A 167 3.02 -13.93 -10.26
N ILE A 168 3.20 -12.64 -10.58
CA ILE A 168 3.76 -12.17 -11.84
C ILE A 168 5.26 -12.49 -11.89
N ASP A 169 5.99 -12.21 -10.83
CA ASP A 169 7.43 -12.53 -10.73
C ASP A 169 7.67 -14.04 -10.78
N ASP A 170 6.89 -14.84 -10.05
CA ASP A 170 6.92 -16.30 -10.12
C ASP A 170 6.54 -16.81 -11.51
N SER A 171 5.55 -16.20 -12.17
CA SER A 171 5.16 -16.57 -13.54
C SER A 171 6.24 -16.21 -14.55
N HIS A 172 6.93 -15.09 -14.37
CA HIS A 172 8.08 -14.69 -15.18
C HIS A 172 9.24 -15.67 -14.98
N GLU A 173 9.56 -16.03 -13.75
CA GLU A 173 10.59 -17.02 -13.44
C GLU A 173 10.24 -18.40 -14.02
N GLN A 174 8.99 -18.85 -13.87
CA GLN A 174 8.50 -20.10 -14.48
C GLN A 174 8.53 -20.05 -16.01
N MET A 175 8.26 -18.91 -16.64
CA MET A 175 8.43 -18.73 -18.08
C MET A 175 9.88 -18.86 -18.52
N VAL A 176 10.82 -18.26 -17.77
CA VAL A 176 12.26 -18.36 -18.05
C VAL A 176 12.74 -19.81 -17.91
N GLN A 177 12.36 -20.49 -16.82
CA GLN A 177 12.68 -21.90 -16.60
C GLN A 177 12.01 -22.83 -17.62
N GLY A 178 10.77 -22.54 -18.01
CA GLY A 178 10.03 -23.23 -19.06
C GLY A 178 10.72 -23.09 -20.42
N ASN A 179 11.20 -21.89 -20.76
CA ASN A 179 11.93 -21.64 -21.99
C ASN A 179 13.28 -22.39 -22.03
N GLN A 180 14.00 -22.46 -20.90
CA GLN A 180 15.19 -23.29 -20.78
C GLN A 180 14.89 -24.79 -20.96
N SER A 181 13.77 -25.26 -20.43
CA SER A 181 13.33 -26.65 -20.56
C SER A 181 12.92 -26.99 -22.00
N LEU A 182 12.26 -26.07 -22.70
CA LEU A 182 11.98 -26.20 -24.14
C LEU A 182 13.26 -26.27 -24.97
N ASN A 183 14.27 -25.47 -24.63
CA ASN A 183 15.56 -25.50 -25.33
C ASN A 183 16.31 -26.82 -25.11
N LYS A 184 16.34 -27.32 -23.86
CA LYS A 184 16.88 -28.66 -23.55
C LYS A 184 16.10 -29.78 -24.25
N ALA A 185 14.76 -29.71 -24.28
CA ALA A 185 13.93 -30.68 -24.97
C ALA A 185 14.21 -30.68 -26.49
N GLN A 186 14.42 -29.52 -27.09
CA GLN A 186 14.81 -29.40 -28.49
C GLN A 186 16.20 -30.02 -28.76
N GLU A 187 17.16 -29.82 -27.86
CA GLU A 187 18.48 -30.43 -27.95
C GLU A 187 18.42 -31.97 -27.83
N HIS A 188 17.65 -32.48 -26.86
CA HIS A 188 17.41 -33.92 -26.71
C HIS A 188 16.68 -34.54 -27.91
N GLN A 189 15.70 -33.85 -28.51
CA GLN A 189 15.05 -34.31 -29.74
C GLN A 189 16.03 -34.38 -30.92
N LYS A 190 16.89 -33.36 -31.09
CA LYS A 190 17.94 -33.37 -32.13
C LYS A 190 18.95 -34.49 -31.92
N ALA A 191 19.31 -34.81 -30.67
CA ALA A 191 20.21 -35.92 -30.35
C ALA A 191 19.56 -37.29 -30.58
N SER A 192 18.27 -37.45 -30.24
CA SER A 192 17.52 -38.70 -30.45
C SER A 192 17.44 -39.10 -31.93
N ASN A 193 17.27 -38.13 -32.83
CA ASN A 193 17.25 -38.39 -34.27
C ASN A 193 18.57 -38.96 -34.81
N ARG A 194 19.71 -38.64 -34.19
CA ARG A 194 21.02 -39.21 -34.57
C ARG A 194 21.12 -40.68 -34.13
N CYS A 195 20.62 -41.01 -32.94
CA CYS A 195 20.60 -42.39 -32.44
C CYS A 195 19.72 -43.30 -33.32
N LEU A 196 18.55 -42.80 -33.73
CA LEU A 196 17.65 -43.52 -34.62
C LEU A 196 18.33 -43.84 -35.97
N TRP A 197 19.12 -42.91 -36.51
CA TRP A 197 19.85 -43.13 -37.76
C TRP A 197 20.94 -44.21 -37.65
N TYR A 198 21.65 -44.29 -36.53
CA TYR A 198 22.62 -45.36 -36.26
C TYR A 198 21.95 -46.74 -36.14
N ILE A 199 20.80 -46.83 -35.46
CA ILE A 199 20.03 -48.07 -35.35
C ILE A 199 19.54 -48.52 -36.74
N LEU A 200 19.00 -47.60 -37.54
CA LEU A 200 18.54 -47.88 -38.91
C LEU A 200 19.69 -48.37 -39.81
N ALA A 201 20.84 -47.72 -39.75
CA ALA A 201 22.03 -48.12 -40.52
C ALA A 201 22.51 -49.53 -40.13
N GLY A 202 22.50 -49.87 -38.84
CA GLY A 202 22.86 -51.21 -38.37
C GLY A 202 21.95 -52.31 -38.92
N VAL A 203 20.63 -52.07 -38.94
CA VAL A 203 19.65 -53.03 -39.50
C VAL A 203 19.88 -53.24 -41.00
N ILE A 204 20.15 -52.17 -41.76
CA ILE A 204 20.42 -52.27 -43.20
C ILE A 204 21.68 -53.11 -43.47
N VAL A 205 22.77 -52.87 -42.73
CA VAL A 205 24.02 -53.64 -42.86
C VAL A 205 23.78 -55.12 -42.55
N PHE A 206 23.00 -55.43 -41.53
CA PHE A 206 22.67 -56.81 -41.17
C PHE A 206 21.92 -57.55 -42.29
N ILE A 207 20.96 -56.89 -42.94
CA ILE A 207 20.23 -57.45 -44.09
C ILE A 207 21.20 -57.71 -45.26
N ILE A 208 22.10 -56.78 -45.55
CA ILE A 208 23.10 -56.94 -46.62
C ILE A 208 23.99 -58.16 -46.36
N VAL A 209 24.44 -58.37 -45.12
CA VAL A 209 25.26 -59.54 -44.75
C VAL A 209 24.48 -60.84 -44.97
N ILE A 210 23.20 -60.91 -44.58
CA ILE A 210 22.35 -62.08 -44.83
C ILE A 210 22.24 -62.35 -46.33
N VAL A 211 21.98 -61.32 -47.14
CA VAL A 211 21.89 -61.46 -48.60
C VAL A 211 23.20 -61.96 -49.20
N ILE A 212 24.35 -61.47 -48.75
CA ILE A 212 25.67 -61.95 -49.20
C ILE A 212 25.88 -63.43 -48.83
N ILE A 213 25.51 -63.86 -47.62
CA ILE A 213 25.63 -65.26 -47.19
C ILE A 213 24.73 -66.16 -48.06
N VAL A 214 23.50 -65.73 -48.33
CA VAL A 214 22.57 -66.47 -49.20
C VAL A 214 23.12 -66.54 -50.63
N LEU A 215 23.62 -65.45 -51.19
CA LEU A 215 24.24 -65.46 -52.52
C LEU A 215 25.51 -66.33 -52.57
N ALA A 216 26.35 -66.31 -51.54
CA ALA A 216 27.55 -67.13 -51.47
C ALA A 216 27.26 -68.63 -51.31
N THR A 217 26.16 -69.00 -50.65
CA THR A 217 25.72 -70.39 -50.48
C THR A 217 24.93 -70.91 -51.68
N VAL A 218 24.19 -70.04 -52.39
CA VAL A 218 23.33 -70.40 -53.53
C VAL A 218 24.05 -70.30 -54.88
N LEU A 219 25.13 -69.53 -55.01
CA LEU A 219 25.94 -69.55 -56.23
C LEU A 219 26.82 -70.81 -56.25
N PRO A 220 26.59 -71.77 -57.18
CA PRO A 220 27.44 -72.94 -57.28
C PRO A 220 28.86 -72.47 -57.57
N LYS A 221 29.78 -72.94 -56.73
CA LYS A 221 31.23 -72.75 -56.84
C LYS A 221 31.66 -73.13 -58.27
N LYS A 222 31.71 -72.16 -59.19
CA LYS A 222 32.22 -72.38 -60.54
C LYS A 222 33.73 -72.50 -60.42
N ASN A 223 34.18 -73.71 -60.08
CA ASN A 223 35.59 -74.09 -60.03
C ASN A 223 36.22 -73.73 -61.39
N LYS A 224 37.25 -72.89 -61.36
CA LYS A 224 38.18 -72.68 -62.47
C LYS A 224 39.22 -73.80 -62.48
N SER A 225 39.65 -74.14 -63.71
CA SER A 225 40.84 -74.93 -64.09
C SER A 225 40.67 -76.45 -63.97
N LYS A 226 40.91 -77.28 -64.99
CA LYS A 226 41.75 -77.19 -66.20
C LYS A 226 40.98 -77.63 -67.44
#